data_AF-A0A670YBL6-F1
#
_entry.id   AF-A0A670YBL6-F1
#
_cell.length_a   1.000
_cell.length_b   1.000
_cell.length_c   1.000
_cell.angle_alpha   90.00
_cell.angle_beta   90.00
_cell.angle_gamma   90.00
#
_symmetry.space_group_name_H-M   'P 1'
#
loop_
_entity.id
_entity.type
_entity.pdbx_description
1 polymer ?
#
loop_
_entity_poly.entity_id
_entity_poly.type
_entity_poly.pdbx_seq_one_letter_code
_entity_poly.pdbx_strand_id
1 'polypeptide(L)'
;MKSSRIIFIAWLLACLSDQSVGYPDGRVSESCDSMLPFHGGSPQEFPKHTIEVNVTEFKPGDRVKVSFSGPAFEGFLLQARNADRLEDPPIGSFALADRKRSQLLKCGHVKNSAVSHTSDSKKNHMDAYWIAPRDAPKNVQFLLTVVQKFIIYWVKIPGPKISQPSMVPLTTMFTDWTIPTSLPVSSISQPFNSSDCGDRKFCVRNPTHCDPKSNNCFFLSFKQDNDSVWIEMSGPSEGYIAFALSHDQWMGGGDDAYLCISKVHHAVIRTAFLVGRSYPEFDSKSALENISWRLADDLIQCSFRRRIHLPASTGRYNLDASYYIFLADGEISTGAIYKHHQQPLITNRKYNILSPLKDIGGSRSPFLIKIHGALMFIGWITTVSIGVIVARFFKPVWTNTLLFGEEIWFQIHRSLMIITILLTSISFVLPFIYRGGWNKQAGFHPYFGSTVMALALFQSLIAAFRPPLQAPRRQIFNWLHWSAGTTARILAVVTIFLGMDLAALDLPPWDTYVMIGFVAWHGHTFKKTMLFIYICGNIAFLVTFITAVVQV
;
A
#
# COMPACT_ATOMS: atom_id res chain seq x y z
N MET A 1 -23.46 40.16 7.95
CA MET A 1 -22.43 39.61 8.88
C MET A 1 -22.24 38.07 8.84
N LYS A 2 -22.97 37.28 8.03
CA LYS A 2 -22.75 35.82 7.92
C LYS A 2 -21.79 35.37 6.80
N SER A 3 -21.71 36.12 5.69
CA SER A 3 -20.81 35.81 4.55
C SER A 3 -19.32 35.94 4.93
N SER A 4 -18.98 36.95 5.74
CA SER A 4 -17.59 37.21 6.15
C SER A 4 -16.97 36.11 7.01
N ARG A 5 -17.77 35.34 7.76
CA ARG A 5 -17.26 34.25 8.62
C ARG A 5 -16.92 32.99 7.83
N ILE A 6 -17.66 32.72 6.74
CA ILE A 6 -17.39 31.57 5.86
C ILE A 6 -16.14 31.81 5.02
N ILE A 7 -15.96 33.04 4.53
CA ILE A 7 -14.75 33.46 3.81
C ILE A 7 -13.52 33.41 4.73
N PHE A 8 -13.66 33.83 5.98
CA PHE A 8 -12.56 33.81 6.96
C PHE A 8 -12.15 32.38 7.36
N ILE A 9 -13.10 31.44 7.49
CA ILE A 9 -12.81 30.03 7.76
C ILE A 9 -12.19 29.33 6.54
N ALA A 10 -12.66 29.64 5.32
CA ALA A 10 -12.06 29.15 4.09
C ALA A 10 -10.62 29.68 3.88
N TRP A 11 -10.38 30.93 4.27
CA TRP A 11 -9.04 31.56 4.23
C TRP A 11 -8.11 30.98 5.30
N LEU A 12 -8.59 30.73 6.51
CA LEU A 12 -7.84 30.03 7.58
C LEU A 12 -7.48 28.59 7.19
N LEU A 13 -8.36 27.86 6.51
CA LEU A 13 -8.08 26.50 6.00
C LEU A 13 -7.09 26.51 4.83
N ALA A 14 -7.04 27.58 4.04
CA ALA A 14 -6.05 27.76 2.96
C ALA A 14 -4.67 28.21 3.49
N CYS A 15 -4.61 28.93 4.61
CA CYS A 15 -3.35 29.31 5.25
C CYS A 15 -2.73 28.20 6.10
N LEU A 16 -3.48 27.15 6.45
CA LEU A 16 -2.96 25.96 7.15
C LEU A 16 -2.35 24.91 6.20
N SER A 17 -2.31 25.19 4.89
CA SER A 17 -1.65 24.35 3.88
C SER A 17 -0.32 24.95 3.40
N ASP A 18 0.45 25.54 4.30
CA ASP A 18 1.83 25.93 4.00
C ASP A 18 2.69 24.66 4.02
N GLN A 19 2.77 23.98 2.87
CA GLN A 19 3.82 22.99 2.67
C GLN A 19 5.14 23.75 2.68
N SER A 20 5.98 23.51 3.69
CA SER A 20 7.36 23.99 3.70
C SER A 20 8.07 23.49 2.44
N VAL A 21 8.18 24.37 1.42
CA VAL A 21 8.90 24.06 0.19
C VAL A 21 10.39 24.12 0.49
N GLY A 22 10.97 22.99 0.86
CA GLY A 22 12.43 22.85 0.97
C GLY A 22 13.05 23.03 -0.42
N TYR A 23 13.83 24.10 -0.61
CA TYR A 23 14.57 24.32 -1.85
C TYR A 23 15.75 23.33 -1.95
N PRO A 24 16.15 22.91 -3.16
CA PRO A 24 17.24 21.94 -3.38
C PRO A 24 18.64 22.56 -3.21
N ASP A 25 18.83 23.39 -2.19
CA ASP A 25 20.07 24.17 -1.95
C ASP A 25 21.06 23.45 -1.02
N GLY A 26 20.68 22.29 -0.48
CA GLY A 26 21.48 21.44 0.38
C GLY A 26 21.81 22.01 1.77
N ARG A 27 21.10 23.04 2.26
CA ARG A 27 21.26 23.60 3.60
C ARG A 27 20.56 22.77 4.69
N VAL A 28 20.98 21.52 4.83
CA VAL A 28 20.30 20.48 5.63
C VAL A 28 20.84 20.33 7.07
N SER A 29 21.04 21.44 7.78
CA SER A 29 21.62 21.41 9.14
C SER A 29 20.72 20.67 10.15
N GLU A 30 19.39 20.67 9.95
CA GLU A 30 18.42 19.93 10.78
C GLU A 30 18.54 18.41 10.60
N SER A 31 19.07 17.96 9.47
CA SER A 31 19.31 16.53 9.18
C SER A 31 20.60 16.02 9.81
N CYS A 32 21.37 16.83 10.53
CA CYS A 32 22.70 16.42 10.97
C CYS A 32 22.71 15.21 11.92
N ASP A 33 21.77 15.13 12.86
CA ASP A 33 21.79 14.07 13.90
C ASP A 33 21.31 12.74 13.32
N SER A 34 20.19 12.76 12.59
CA SER A 34 19.61 11.58 11.94
C SER A 34 20.32 11.20 10.64
N MET A 35 20.98 12.15 9.99
CA MET A 35 21.42 12.11 8.59
C MET A 35 20.27 11.84 7.59
N LEU A 36 19.02 12.07 8.01
CA LEU A 36 17.81 11.83 7.22
C LEU A 36 17.40 13.12 6.47
N PRO A 37 17.23 13.11 5.14
CA PRO A 37 16.89 14.31 4.38
C PRO A 37 15.42 14.76 4.48
N PHE A 38 14.59 14.03 5.24
CA PHE A 38 13.16 14.32 5.48
C PHE A 38 12.28 14.51 4.23
N HIS A 39 12.68 13.94 3.09
CA HIS A 39 11.93 14.04 1.83
C HIS A 39 10.71 13.10 1.73
N GLY A 40 10.21 12.58 2.85
CA GLY A 40 9.26 11.46 2.87
C GLY A 40 9.88 10.16 2.34
N GLY A 41 9.14 9.05 2.37
CA GLY A 41 9.70 7.73 2.04
C GLY A 41 10.69 7.22 3.11
N SER A 42 11.20 5.99 2.93
CA SER A 42 12.20 5.38 3.84
C SER A 42 13.57 5.30 3.16
N PRO A 43 14.68 5.40 3.94
CA PRO A 43 16.02 5.14 3.42
C PRO A 43 16.09 3.76 2.74
N GLN A 44 16.81 3.70 1.63
CA GLN A 44 17.11 2.44 0.93
C GLN A 44 18.15 1.62 1.71
N GLU A 45 17.97 0.29 1.78
CA GLU A 45 18.77 -0.59 2.64
C GLU A 45 20.17 -0.92 2.09
N PHE A 46 20.30 -1.08 0.76
CA PHE A 46 21.56 -1.52 0.14
C PHE A 46 22.31 -0.34 -0.50
N PRO A 47 23.40 0.16 0.11
CA PRO A 47 24.14 1.29 -0.43
C PRO A 47 24.67 0.98 -1.83
N LYS A 48 24.38 1.86 -2.79
CA LYS A 48 24.94 1.80 -4.15
C LYS A 48 26.16 2.70 -4.34
N HIS A 49 26.46 3.50 -3.33
CA HIS A 49 27.56 4.45 -3.30
C HIS A 49 28.63 3.94 -2.35
N THR A 50 29.88 4.01 -2.78
CA THR A 50 31.04 3.62 -1.99
C THR A 50 31.75 4.85 -1.47
N ILE A 51 32.33 4.74 -0.28
CA ILE A 51 33.19 5.75 0.33
C ILE A 51 34.59 5.16 0.40
N GLU A 52 35.57 5.93 -0.03
CA GLU A 52 36.98 5.57 -0.01
C GLU A 52 37.76 6.68 0.72
N VAL A 53 38.79 6.25 1.46
CA VAL A 53 39.70 7.14 2.17
C VAL A 53 41.12 6.80 1.76
N ASN A 54 41.98 7.81 1.68
CA ASN A 54 43.35 7.61 1.20
C ASN A 54 44.32 7.01 2.24
N VAL A 55 43.88 6.83 3.49
CA VAL A 55 44.69 6.33 4.61
C VAL A 55 43.89 5.39 5.50
N THR A 56 44.57 4.45 6.16
CA THR A 56 43.98 3.58 7.21
C THR A 56 44.26 4.10 8.62
N GLU A 57 45.29 4.96 8.76
CA GLU A 57 45.71 5.56 10.02
C GLU A 57 45.73 7.09 9.93
N PHE A 58 45.51 7.77 11.06
CA PHE A 58 45.57 9.23 11.14
C PHE A 58 46.15 9.73 12.47
N LYS A 59 46.71 10.95 12.46
CA LYS A 59 47.09 11.71 13.64
C LYS A 59 46.23 12.97 13.78
N PRO A 60 46.00 13.48 14.99
CA PRO A 60 45.35 14.77 15.18
C PRO A 60 46.01 15.87 14.33
N GLY A 61 45.22 16.63 13.57
CA GLY A 61 45.68 17.64 12.62
C GLY A 61 45.85 17.15 11.17
N ASP A 62 45.82 15.84 10.92
CA ASP A 62 45.93 15.29 9.57
C ASP A 62 44.75 15.70 8.69
N ARG A 63 45.04 15.82 7.39
CA ARG A 63 44.06 16.12 6.35
C ARG A 63 43.82 14.88 5.49
N VAL A 64 42.77 14.15 5.79
CA VAL A 64 42.38 12.90 5.11
C VAL A 64 41.49 13.23 3.90
N LYS A 65 41.82 12.67 2.73
CA LYS A 65 40.96 12.79 1.55
C LYS A 65 39.88 11.71 1.62
N VAL A 66 38.62 12.13 1.55
CA VAL A 66 37.43 11.27 1.51
C VAL A 66 36.78 11.44 0.15
N SER A 67 36.71 10.35 -0.60
CA SER A 67 36.11 10.29 -1.93
C SER A 67 34.89 9.40 -1.87
N PHE A 68 33.80 9.79 -2.54
CA PHE A 68 32.63 8.92 -2.66
C PHE A 68 32.06 8.94 -4.07
N SER A 69 31.67 7.76 -4.55
CA SER A 69 31.26 7.54 -5.93
C SER A 69 30.15 6.50 -6.05
N GLY A 70 29.44 6.50 -7.18
CA GLY A 70 28.38 5.54 -7.46
C GLY A 70 27.43 6.02 -8.56
N PRO A 71 26.21 5.45 -8.63
CA PRO A 71 25.16 5.92 -9.54
C PRO A 71 24.84 7.41 -9.36
N ALA A 72 24.33 8.06 -10.41
CA ALA A 72 24.06 9.51 -10.38
C ALA A 72 23.12 9.91 -9.22
N PHE A 73 23.51 10.94 -8.46
CA PHE A 73 22.79 11.49 -7.31
C PHE A 73 22.66 13.02 -7.37
N GLU A 74 21.61 13.54 -6.76
CA GLU A 74 21.24 14.97 -6.75
C GLU A 74 21.75 15.64 -5.46
N GLY A 75 21.58 14.96 -4.31
CA GLY A 75 21.98 15.47 -3.00
C GLY A 75 22.88 14.51 -2.22
N PHE A 76 23.62 15.06 -1.25
CA PHE A 76 24.40 14.27 -0.30
C PHE A 76 24.62 15.03 1.02
N LEU A 77 24.97 14.27 2.07
CA LEU A 77 25.44 14.75 3.37
C LEU A 77 26.53 13.80 3.90
N LEU A 78 27.74 14.32 4.12
CA LEU A 78 28.90 13.58 4.62
C LEU A 78 29.28 14.03 6.04
N GLN A 79 29.52 13.08 6.94
CA GLN A 79 29.97 13.30 8.32
C GLN A 79 31.07 12.30 8.72
N ALA A 80 31.84 12.64 9.75
CA ALA A 80 32.72 11.71 10.45
C ALA A 80 32.23 11.56 11.89
N ARG A 81 32.18 10.33 12.43
CA ARG A 81 31.72 10.04 13.79
C ARG A 81 32.65 9.06 14.50
N ASN A 82 32.50 8.92 15.81
CA ASN A 82 33.22 7.93 16.60
C ASN A 82 32.82 6.52 16.15
N ALA A 83 33.79 5.70 15.73
CA ALA A 83 33.48 4.36 15.19
C ALA A 83 32.95 3.40 16.26
N ASP A 84 33.22 3.68 17.54
CA ASP A 84 32.74 2.87 18.67
C ASP A 84 31.32 3.28 19.10
N ARG A 85 30.89 4.50 18.73
CA ARG A 85 29.59 5.09 19.08
C ARG A 85 29.08 6.00 17.96
N LEU A 86 28.49 5.40 16.92
CA LEU A 86 28.04 6.11 15.71
C LEU A 86 26.86 7.07 15.93
N GLU A 87 26.21 7.04 17.10
CA GLU A 87 25.16 8.00 17.48
C GLU A 87 25.71 9.28 18.12
N ASP A 88 27.02 9.34 18.40
CA ASP A 88 27.66 10.54 18.93
C ASP A 88 27.71 11.67 17.87
N PRO A 89 27.82 12.94 18.30
CA PRO A 89 27.90 14.08 17.38
C PRO A 89 29.07 14.00 16.38
N PRO A 90 28.98 14.72 15.24
CA PRO A 90 30.05 14.74 14.24
C PRO A 90 31.39 15.23 14.79
N ILE A 91 32.48 14.61 14.33
CA ILE A 91 33.84 14.81 14.83
C ILE A 91 34.70 15.47 13.76
N GLY A 92 35.47 16.48 14.17
CA GLY A 92 36.41 17.18 13.30
C GLY A 92 35.74 18.20 12.40
N SER A 93 36.48 18.62 11.38
CA SER A 93 36.01 19.63 10.42
C SER A 93 36.41 19.26 9.00
N PHE A 94 35.62 19.70 8.03
CA PHE A 94 35.87 19.45 6.62
C PHE A 94 36.36 20.71 5.90
N ALA A 95 37.16 20.49 4.86
CA ALA A 95 37.51 21.46 3.84
C ALA A 95 37.03 20.96 2.47
N LEU A 96 36.47 21.87 1.67
CA LEU A 96 35.87 21.55 0.37
C LEU A 96 36.94 21.25 -0.68
N ALA A 97 36.76 20.18 -1.46
CA ALA A 97 37.53 19.98 -2.69
C ALA A 97 36.94 20.78 -3.86
N ASP A 98 35.62 20.92 -3.92
CA ASP A 98 34.91 21.68 -4.96
C ASP A 98 33.91 22.67 -4.36
N ARG A 99 34.27 23.95 -4.33
CA ARG A 99 33.43 25.03 -3.78
C ARG A 99 32.19 25.37 -4.63
N LYS A 100 32.10 24.90 -5.87
CA LYS A 100 30.94 25.18 -6.75
C LYS A 100 29.82 24.17 -6.49
N ARG A 101 30.17 22.91 -6.22
CA ARG A 101 29.23 21.78 -6.11
C ARG A 101 28.99 21.30 -4.68
N SER A 102 29.77 21.81 -3.71
CA SER A 102 29.67 21.46 -2.31
C SER A 102 29.81 22.65 -1.38
N GLN A 103 29.23 22.54 -0.18
CA GLN A 103 29.26 23.55 0.87
C GLN A 103 29.46 22.90 2.25
N LEU A 104 29.94 23.68 3.20
CA LEU A 104 30.17 23.25 4.59
C LEU A 104 28.92 23.55 5.43
N LEU A 105 28.54 22.62 6.29
CA LEU A 105 27.46 22.78 7.24
C LEU A 105 27.98 22.81 8.68
N LYS A 106 27.19 23.42 9.57
CA LYS A 106 27.40 23.41 11.01
C LYS A 106 26.39 22.45 11.63
N CYS A 107 26.87 21.29 12.10
CA CYS A 107 26.06 20.34 12.85
C CYS A 107 26.33 20.50 14.35
N GLY A 108 25.28 20.70 15.15
CA GLY A 108 25.42 20.97 16.57
C GLY A 108 26.29 22.21 16.84
N HIS A 109 27.30 22.06 17.70
CA HIS A 109 28.19 23.15 18.10
C HIS A 109 29.49 23.22 17.27
N VAL A 110 29.73 22.29 16.35
CA VAL A 110 30.99 22.17 15.60
C VAL A 110 30.85 22.84 14.23
N LYS A 111 31.70 23.82 13.93
CA LYS A 111 31.73 24.48 12.61
C LYS A 111 32.37 23.56 11.58
N ASN A 112 31.84 23.60 10.36
CA ASN A 112 32.33 22.82 9.21
C ASN A 112 32.35 21.30 9.46
N SER A 113 31.46 20.81 10.31
CA SER A 113 31.46 19.42 10.77
C SER A 113 30.84 18.44 9.76
N ALA A 114 30.23 18.95 8.69
CA ALA A 114 29.64 18.16 7.63
C ALA A 114 29.77 18.85 6.27
N VAL A 115 29.64 18.08 5.20
CA VAL A 115 29.66 18.57 3.81
C VAL A 115 28.36 18.18 3.11
N SER A 116 27.76 19.12 2.39
CA SER A 116 26.58 18.87 1.55
C SER A 116 26.72 19.50 0.17
N HIS A 117 25.71 19.29 -0.68
CA HIS A 117 25.60 19.86 -2.02
C HIS A 117 25.11 21.31 -1.99
N THR A 118 25.32 22.05 -3.09
CA THR A 118 24.82 23.42 -3.31
C THR A 118 23.65 23.50 -4.28
N SER A 119 23.39 22.43 -5.06
CA SER A 119 22.29 22.30 -6.01
C SER A 119 21.95 20.84 -6.29
N ASP A 120 20.78 20.57 -6.86
CA ASP A 120 20.31 19.24 -7.32
C ASP A 120 20.98 18.74 -8.60
N SER A 121 21.92 19.49 -9.17
CA SER A 121 22.67 19.05 -10.36
C SER A 121 23.24 17.64 -10.19
N LYS A 122 23.02 16.75 -11.16
CA LYS A 122 23.43 15.34 -11.04
C LYS A 122 24.95 15.19 -10.90
N LYS A 123 25.37 14.28 -10.01
CA LYS A 123 26.76 14.00 -9.65
C LYS A 123 26.96 12.49 -9.54
N ASN A 124 28.13 11.97 -9.88
CA ASN A 124 28.49 10.56 -9.71
C ASN A 124 29.74 10.36 -8.85
N HIS A 125 30.49 11.43 -8.58
CA HIS A 125 31.72 11.44 -7.80
C HIS A 125 31.89 12.79 -7.11
N MET A 126 32.34 12.77 -5.85
CA MET A 126 32.66 13.96 -5.06
C MET A 126 33.83 13.69 -4.11
N ASP A 127 34.61 14.74 -3.85
CA ASP A 127 35.76 14.73 -2.94
C ASP A 127 35.54 15.73 -1.79
N ALA A 128 35.99 15.36 -0.60
CA ALA A 128 36.09 16.24 0.56
C ALA A 128 37.37 15.94 1.36
N TYR A 129 37.83 16.91 2.13
CA TYR A 129 38.98 16.72 3.03
C TYR A 129 38.53 16.80 4.47
N TRP A 130 38.71 15.75 5.25
CA TRP A 130 38.46 15.75 6.69
C TRP A 130 39.73 16.12 7.45
N ILE A 131 39.60 16.98 8.46
CA ILE A 131 40.68 17.48 9.31
C ILE A 131 40.45 16.94 10.72
N ALA A 132 41.37 16.08 11.17
CA ALA A 132 41.29 15.45 12.48
C ALA A 132 41.44 16.48 13.62
N PRO A 133 40.51 16.54 14.59
CA PRO A 133 40.62 17.47 15.71
C PRO A 133 41.67 17.00 16.74
N ARG A 134 42.10 17.88 17.65
CA ARG A 134 43.14 17.56 18.65
C ARG A 134 42.71 16.48 19.64
N ASP A 135 41.43 16.42 19.94
CA ASP A 135 40.73 15.50 20.84
C ASP A 135 40.06 14.33 20.08
N ALA A 136 40.55 14.00 18.89
CA ALA A 136 39.99 12.92 18.09
C ALA A 136 40.03 11.56 18.83
N PRO A 137 38.96 10.75 18.75
CA PRO A 137 38.93 9.42 19.34
C PRO A 137 39.87 8.46 18.60
N LYS A 138 40.13 7.28 19.21
CA LYS A 138 41.01 6.26 18.65
C LYS A 138 40.54 5.76 17.27
N ASN A 139 39.24 5.59 17.09
CA ASN A 139 38.64 5.08 15.86
C ASN A 139 37.60 6.06 15.31
N VAL A 140 37.71 6.41 14.02
CA VAL A 140 36.77 7.30 13.32
C VAL A 140 36.18 6.58 12.12
N GLN A 141 34.89 6.76 11.89
CA GLN A 141 34.18 6.23 10.73
C GLN A 141 33.43 7.35 9.99
N PHE A 142 33.53 7.33 8.66
CA PHE A 142 32.81 8.25 7.78
C PHE A 142 31.43 7.70 7.45
N LEU A 143 30.42 8.56 7.50
CA LEU A 143 29.04 8.24 7.16
C LEU A 143 28.58 9.14 6.04
N LEU A 144 27.90 8.55 5.05
CA LEU A 144 27.35 9.28 3.90
C LEU A 144 25.85 9.05 3.79
N THR A 145 25.09 10.12 3.56
CA THR A 145 23.73 10.08 3.05
C THR A 145 23.74 10.55 1.61
N VAL A 146 23.07 9.84 0.72
CA VAL A 146 22.97 10.19 -0.71
C VAL A 146 21.51 10.22 -1.12
N VAL A 147 21.10 11.28 -1.81
CA VAL A 147 19.77 11.46 -2.40
C VAL A 147 19.89 11.31 -3.91
N GLN A 148 19.35 10.22 -4.46
CA GLN A 148 19.33 10.00 -5.91
C GLN A 148 18.16 10.72 -6.57
N LYS A 149 17.00 10.72 -5.92
CA LYS A 149 15.81 11.52 -6.24
C LYS A 149 15.10 11.87 -4.94
N PHE A 150 14.19 12.84 -4.95
CA PHE A 150 13.47 13.32 -3.77
C PHE A 150 13.12 12.20 -2.76
N ILE A 151 12.39 11.16 -3.16
CA ILE A 151 12.01 10.04 -2.25
C ILE A 151 12.95 8.82 -2.29
N ILE A 152 14.06 8.86 -3.03
CA ILE A 152 15.00 7.74 -3.21
C ILE A 152 16.37 8.17 -2.68
N TYR A 153 16.71 7.70 -1.48
CA TYR A 153 17.93 8.09 -0.79
C TYR A 153 18.43 7.00 0.16
N TRP A 154 19.71 7.03 0.49
CA TRP A 154 20.38 6.14 1.44
C TRP A 154 20.88 6.98 2.61
N VAL A 155 20.77 6.47 3.83
CA VAL A 155 21.16 7.19 5.05
C VAL A 155 22.24 6.40 5.78
N LYS A 156 23.22 7.12 6.37
CA LYS A 156 24.29 6.54 7.20
C LYS A 156 25.01 5.37 6.51
N ILE A 157 25.31 5.48 5.21
CA ILE A 157 26.15 4.51 4.50
C ILE A 157 27.52 4.45 5.22
N PRO A 158 27.93 3.27 5.73
CA PRO A 158 29.17 3.16 6.49
C PRO A 158 30.38 3.14 5.55
N GLY A 159 31.29 4.09 5.74
CA GLY A 159 32.58 4.12 5.07
C GLY A 159 33.68 3.36 5.83
N PRO A 160 34.92 3.37 5.31
CA PRO A 160 36.07 2.77 5.95
C PRO A 160 36.31 3.37 7.35
N LYS A 161 36.76 2.51 8.27
CA LYS A 161 37.20 2.90 9.62
C LYS A 161 38.69 3.24 9.57
N ILE A 162 39.07 4.39 10.12
CA ILE A 162 40.47 4.79 10.29
C ILE A 162 40.80 4.89 11.78
N SER A 163 42.04 4.60 12.15
CA SER A 163 42.46 4.55 13.55
C SER A 163 43.73 5.34 13.82
N GLN A 164 43.93 5.78 15.06
CA GLN A 164 45.21 6.36 15.45
C GLN A 164 46.26 5.26 15.61
N PRO A 165 47.52 5.48 15.16
CA PRO A 165 48.59 4.50 15.30
C PRO A 165 48.71 4.04 16.75
N SER A 166 48.59 2.74 16.99
CA SER A 166 48.80 2.17 18.33
C SER A 166 50.29 2.24 18.66
N MET A 167 50.65 2.91 19.76
CA MET A 167 52.01 2.86 20.27
C MET A 167 52.23 1.48 20.91
N VAL A 168 53.27 0.77 20.46
CA VAL A 168 53.90 -0.47 21.01
C VAL A 168 53.63 -1.77 20.22
N PRO A 169 54.66 -2.63 19.98
CA PRO A 169 54.87 -3.30 18.71
C PRO A 169 54.34 -4.74 18.60
N LEU A 170 54.23 -5.14 17.32
CA LEU A 170 54.11 -6.47 16.73
C LEU A 170 54.35 -7.67 17.67
N THR A 171 53.31 -8.47 17.87
CA THR A 171 53.48 -9.93 17.89
C THR A 171 52.26 -10.59 17.28
N THR A 172 52.49 -11.15 16.10
CA THR A 172 51.68 -12.12 15.38
C THR A 172 51.16 -13.24 16.29
N MET A 173 49.85 -13.46 16.30
CA MET A 173 49.26 -14.81 16.28
C MET A 173 47.92 -14.75 15.52
N PHE A 174 47.94 -15.23 14.28
CA PHE A 174 46.74 -15.64 13.57
C PHE A 174 46.24 -16.93 14.23
N THR A 175 45.17 -16.85 15.02
CA THR A 175 44.33 -18.01 15.29
C THR A 175 43.22 -18.02 14.25
N ASP A 176 43.34 -18.96 13.33
CA ASP A 176 42.35 -19.32 12.32
C ASP A 176 41.04 -19.72 13.01
N TRP A 177 40.08 -18.79 13.07
CA TRP A 177 38.70 -19.09 13.45
C TRP A 177 37.96 -19.48 12.17
N THR A 178 37.89 -20.79 11.95
CA THR A 178 36.93 -21.37 11.01
C THR A 178 35.52 -21.04 11.48
N ILE A 179 34.84 -20.18 10.72
CA ILE A 179 33.41 -19.93 10.84
C ILE A 179 32.71 -21.28 10.58
N PRO A 180 31.80 -21.76 11.45
CA PRO A 180 31.04 -22.97 11.18
C PRO A 180 30.22 -22.78 9.90
N THR A 181 30.54 -23.63 8.94
CA THR A 181 29.86 -23.81 7.66
C THR A 181 28.35 -23.89 7.86
N SER A 182 27.64 -23.18 6.99
CA SER A 182 26.19 -23.25 6.77
C SER A 182 25.59 -24.65 6.99
N LEU A 183 24.42 -24.69 7.64
CA LEU A 183 23.51 -25.85 7.65
C LEU A 183 23.44 -26.48 6.25
N PRO A 184 23.45 -27.82 6.11
CA PRO A 184 23.31 -28.47 4.82
C PRO A 184 21.88 -28.23 4.31
N VAL A 185 21.73 -27.27 3.40
CA VAL A 185 20.44 -27.00 2.75
C VAL A 185 20.27 -28.01 1.63
N SER A 186 19.27 -28.89 1.77
CA SER A 186 18.96 -29.92 0.78
C SER A 186 17.99 -29.39 -0.29
N SER A 187 18.21 -29.74 -1.56
CA SER A 187 17.29 -29.43 -2.65
C SER A 187 16.12 -30.41 -2.67
N ILE A 188 14.89 -29.91 -2.81
CA ILE A 188 13.67 -30.73 -2.92
C ILE A 188 13.67 -31.43 -4.30
N SER A 189 13.67 -32.76 -4.31
CA SER A 189 13.75 -33.57 -5.54
C SER A 189 12.41 -33.75 -6.26
N GLN A 190 11.30 -33.84 -5.51
CA GLN A 190 9.95 -33.98 -6.07
C GLN A 190 9.04 -32.83 -5.65
N PRO A 191 8.16 -32.33 -6.55
CA PRO A 191 7.22 -31.28 -6.20
C PRO A 191 6.23 -31.77 -5.13
N PHE A 192 5.73 -30.84 -4.32
CA PHE A 192 4.68 -31.15 -3.35
C PHE A 192 3.40 -31.62 -4.05
N ASN A 193 2.54 -32.28 -3.29
CA ASN A 193 1.20 -32.69 -3.73
C ASN A 193 0.17 -32.44 -2.63
N SER A 194 -1.10 -32.47 -3.00
CA SER A 194 -2.21 -32.25 -2.07
C SER A 194 -2.94 -33.53 -1.61
N SER A 195 -2.41 -34.73 -1.85
CA SER A 195 -3.15 -35.99 -1.59
C SER A 195 -3.45 -36.23 -0.11
N ASP A 196 -2.61 -35.71 0.77
CA ASP A 196 -2.71 -35.92 2.23
C ASP A 196 -3.52 -34.81 2.94
N CYS A 197 -4.06 -33.83 2.20
CA CYS A 197 -4.77 -32.69 2.78
C CYS A 197 -6.11 -33.10 3.39
N GLY A 198 -6.37 -32.69 4.62
CA GLY A 198 -7.57 -33.06 5.38
C GLY A 198 -7.46 -34.38 6.15
N ASP A 199 -6.58 -35.29 5.71
CA ASP A 199 -6.41 -36.61 6.33
C ASP A 199 -5.16 -36.69 7.23
N ARG A 200 -4.00 -36.29 6.69
CA ARG A 200 -2.70 -36.33 7.42
C ARG A 200 -2.04 -34.96 7.52
N LYS A 201 -2.46 -33.99 6.71
CA LYS A 201 -1.96 -32.61 6.69
C LYS A 201 -3.13 -31.64 6.81
N PHE A 202 -2.93 -30.55 7.54
CA PHE A 202 -3.79 -29.38 7.42
C PHE A 202 -3.28 -28.54 6.24
N CYS A 203 -4.16 -28.16 5.32
CA CYS A 203 -3.78 -27.45 4.11
C CYS A 203 -4.57 -26.16 3.91
N VAL A 204 -3.89 -25.13 3.41
CA VAL A 204 -4.48 -23.91 2.87
C VAL A 204 -4.13 -23.80 1.39
N ARG A 205 -5.15 -23.73 0.53
CA ARG A 205 -4.99 -23.78 -0.93
C ARG A 205 -5.72 -22.65 -1.64
N ASN A 206 -5.09 -22.10 -2.68
CA ASN A 206 -5.70 -21.13 -3.57
C ASN A 206 -5.20 -21.30 -5.02
N PRO A 207 -6.09 -21.64 -5.98
CA PRO A 207 -7.53 -21.91 -5.82
C PRO A 207 -7.85 -23.12 -4.93
N THR A 208 -9.08 -23.21 -4.41
CA THR A 208 -9.54 -24.40 -3.68
C THR A 208 -9.41 -25.63 -4.57
N HIS A 209 -8.95 -26.75 -4.02
CA HIS A 209 -8.76 -28.00 -4.76
C HIS A 209 -7.57 -28.04 -5.75
N CYS A 210 -6.67 -27.06 -5.73
CA CYS A 210 -5.47 -27.09 -6.56
C CYS A 210 -4.41 -28.11 -6.08
N ASP A 211 -3.70 -28.74 -7.02
CA ASP A 211 -2.54 -29.59 -6.72
C ASP A 211 -1.24 -28.85 -7.10
N PRO A 212 -0.32 -28.58 -6.16
CA PRO A 212 0.97 -27.95 -6.45
C PRO A 212 1.90 -28.78 -7.35
N LYS A 213 1.57 -30.05 -7.64
CA LYS A 213 2.32 -30.89 -8.57
C LYS A 213 2.07 -30.54 -10.05
N SER A 214 0.84 -30.17 -10.40
CA SER A 214 0.42 -29.99 -11.80
C SER A 214 -0.02 -28.57 -12.13
N ASN A 215 -0.40 -27.78 -11.11
CA ASN A 215 -0.98 -26.47 -11.30
C ASN A 215 -0.18 -25.41 -10.53
N ASN A 216 -0.06 -24.22 -11.12
CA ASN A 216 0.48 -23.04 -10.44
C ASN A 216 -0.53 -22.57 -9.39
N CYS A 217 -0.35 -23.01 -8.16
CA CYS A 217 -1.22 -22.60 -7.07
C CYS A 217 -0.48 -22.31 -5.78
N PHE A 218 -1.12 -21.46 -4.98
CA PHE A 218 -0.67 -21.17 -3.63
C PHE A 218 -1.07 -22.33 -2.73
N PHE A 219 -0.08 -22.99 -2.15
CA PHE A 219 -0.22 -24.16 -1.29
C PHE A 219 0.57 -23.95 -0.02
N LEU A 220 -0.04 -24.22 1.12
CA LEU A 220 0.60 -24.26 2.43
C LEU A 220 0.09 -25.49 3.17
N SER A 221 0.98 -26.33 3.67
CA SER A 221 0.63 -27.52 4.43
C SER A 221 1.34 -27.57 5.78
N PHE A 222 0.66 -28.16 6.75
CA PHE A 222 1.17 -28.42 8.09
C PHE A 222 0.96 -29.90 8.40
N LYS A 223 2.05 -30.62 8.66
CA LYS A 223 2.02 -32.02 9.08
C LYS A 223 2.68 -32.14 10.44
N GLN A 224 1.91 -32.56 11.45
CA GLN A 224 2.48 -32.80 12.77
C GLN A 224 3.43 -34.00 12.73
N ASP A 225 4.60 -33.84 13.36
CA ASP A 225 5.62 -34.86 13.58
C ASP A 225 6.10 -34.75 15.03
N ASN A 226 5.47 -35.52 15.92
CA ASN A 226 5.67 -35.48 17.37
C ASN A 226 5.51 -34.07 17.96
N ASP A 227 6.61 -33.48 18.46
CA ASP A 227 6.70 -32.14 19.08
C ASP A 227 7.00 -31.03 18.05
N SER A 228 7.01 -31.38 16.77
CA SER A 228 7.32 -30.50 15.66
C SER A 228 6.25 -30.55 14.57
N VAL A 229 6.30 -29.56 13.69
CA VAL A 229 5.43 -29.45 12.52
C VAL A 229 6.32 -29.30 11.31
N TRP A 230 6.09 -30.18 10.33
CA TRP A 230 6.65 -30.08 9.00
C TRP A 230 5.78 -29.14 8.17
N ILE A 231 6.40 -28.10 7.62
CA ILE A 231 5.72 -27.04 6.88
C ILE A 231 6.20 -27.08 5.44
N GLU A 232 5.26 -27.04 4.50
CA GLU A 232 5.53 -26.98 3.07
C GLU A 232 4.76 -25.79 2.50
N MET A 233 5.43 -24.97 1.69
CA MET A 233 4.79 -23.87 0.98
C MET A 233 5.21 -23.83 -0.48
N SER A 234 4.27 -23.52 -1.35
CA SER A 234 4.47 -23.40 -2.80
C SER A 234 3.62 -22.28 -3.35
N GLY A 235 4.13 -21.53 -4.33
CA GLY A 235 3.35 -20.50 -4.99
C GLY A 235 4.05 -19.91 -6.22
N PRO A 236 3.29 -19.41 -7.21
CA PRO A 236 3.83 -18.78 -8.41
C PRO A 236 4.36 -17.39 -8.05
N SER A 237 5.67 -17.19 -8.06
CA SER A 237 6.32 -15.92 -7.74
C SER A 237 7.79 -15.96 -8.17
N GLU A 238 8.30 -14.87 -8.71
CA GLU A 238 9.73 -14.71 -8.99
C GLU A 238 10.50 -14.09 -7.81
N GLY A 239 9.79 -13.45 -6.87
CA GLY A 239 10.37 -12.76 -5.72
C GLY A 239 10.33 -13.61 -4.46
N TYR A 240 9.22 -13.54 -3.72
CA TYR A 240 9.04 -14.30 -2.50
C TYR A 240 7.62 -14.87 -2.40
N ILE A 241 7.50 -15.90 -1.57
CA ILE A 241 6.22 -16.36 -1.01
C ILE A 241 6.33 -16.33 0.51
N ALA A 242 5.24 -16.02 1.18
CA ALA A 242 5.20 -15.92 2.63
C ALA A 242 3.87 -16.39 3.19
N PHE A 243 3.90 -16.87 4.43
CA PHE A 243 2.71 -16.98 5.26
C PHE A 243 2.93 -16.33 6.62
N ALA A 244 1.84 -15.94 7.27
CA ALA A 244 1.87 -15.43 8.63
C ALA A 244 0.72 -15.98 9.46
N LEU A 245 0.96 -16.13 10.76
CA LEU A 245 -0.03 -16.44 11.78
C LEU A 245 -0.38 -15.15 12.50
N SER A 246 -1.68 -14.84 12.57
CA SER A 246 -2.18 -13.60 13.19
C SER A 246 -3.34 -13.84 14.14
N HIS A 247 -3.49 -12.93 15.10
CA HIS A 247 -4.62 -12.90 16.02
C HIS A 247 -5.87 -12.22 15.44
N ASP A 248 -5.76 -11.50 14.33
CA ASP A 248 -6.87 -10.84 13.64
C ASP A 248 -6.74 -10.98 12.11
N GLN A 249 -7.62 -10.32 11.35
CA GLN A 249 -7.57 -10.30 9.88
C GLN A 249 -6.80 -9.08 9.35
N TRP A 250 -5.99 -8.45 10.20
CA TRP A 250 -5.27 -7.23 9.89
C TRP A 250 -3.75 -7.43 10.02
N MET A 251 -3.09 -7.55 8.86
CA MET A 251 -1.63 -7.68 8.82
C MET A 251 -0.94 -6.46 9.44
N GLY A 252 0.00 -6.72 10.35
CA GLY A 252 0.79 -5.71 11.05
C GLY A 252 0.57 -5.65 12.56
N GLY A 253 -0.16 -6.58 13.16
CA GLY A 253 -0.41 -6.62 14.61
C GLY A 253 0.74 -7.16 15.46
N GLY A 254 1.91 -7.40 14.87
CA GLY A 254 2.97 -8.23 15.46
C GLY A 254 2.90 -9.68 14.98
N ASP A 255 2.47 -9.92 13.74
CA ASP A 255 2.18 -11.28 13.22
C ASP A 255 3.45 -12.12 13.05
N ASP A 256 3.35 -13.43 13.35
CA ASP A 256 4.44 -14.40 13.20
C ASP A 256 4.54 -14.87 11.74
N ALA A 257 5.49 -14.33 10.99
CA ALA A 257 5.65 -14.57 9.56
C ALA A 257 6.88 -15.40 9.17
N TYR A 258 6.71 -16.16 8.08
CA TYR A 258 7.71 -17.02 7.47
C TYR A 258 7.76 -16.71 5.98
N LEU A 259 8.96 -16.37 5.50
CA LEU A 259 9.19 -15.91 4.13
C LEU A 259 10.18 -16.85 3.45
N CYS A 260 9.79 -17.37 2.29
CA CYS A 260 10.66 -18.07 1.36
C CYS A 260 11.00 -17.10 0.23
N ILE A 261 12.26 -16.66 0.21
CA ILE A 261 12.78 -15.56 -0.60
C ILE A 261 13.62 -16.17 -1.71
N SER A 262 13.22 -15.98 -2.96
CA SER A 262 14.00 -16.40 -4.12
C SER A 262 15.27 -15.55 -4.27
N LYS A 263 16.38 -16.22 -4.56
CA LYS A 263 17.69 -15.65 -4.88
C LYS A 263 18.20 -16.31 -6.16
N VAL A 264 19.31 -15.79 -6.68
CA VAL A 264 19.96 -16.36 -7.88
C VAL A 264 20.32 -17.83 -7.60
N HIS A 265 19.59 -18.74 -8.26
CA HIS A 265 19.71 -20.20 -8.19
C HIS A 265 19.39 -20.89 -6.85
N HIS A 266 18.84 -20.19 -5.85
CA HIS A 266 18.43 -20.82 -4.58
C HIS A 266 17.37 -20.01 -3.84
N ALA A 267 16.67 -20.60 -2.88
CA ALA A 267 15.75 -19.89 -1.99
C ALA A 267 16.27 -19.84 -0.56
N VAL A 268 15.97 -18.75 0.15
CA VAL A 268 16.33 -18.56 1.56
C VAL A 268 15.06 -18.40 2.38
N ILE A 269 14.95 -19.19 3.45
CA ILE A 269 13.83 -19.10 4.39
C ILE A 269 14.22 -18.19 5.55
N ARG A 270 13.39 -17.19 5.83
CA ARG A 270 13.55 -16.28 6.97
C ARG A 270 12.27 -16.17 7.76
N THR A 271 12.42 -16.01 9.07
CA THR A 271 11.34 -15.72 10.00
C THR A 271 11.33 -14.22 10.29
N ALA A 272 10.15 -13.61 10.37
CA ALA A 272 9.99 -12.17 10.62
C ALA A 272 8.74 -11.86 11.44
N PHE A 273 8.72 -10.72 12.12
CA PHE A 273 7.51 -10.15 12.71
C PHE A 273 6.95 -9.07 11.78
N LEU A 274 5.62 -9.03 11.64
CA LEU A 274 4.95 -8.01 10.85
C LEU A 274 4.33 -6.97 11.78
N VAL A 275 4.92 -5.78 11.82
CA VAL A 275 4.47 -4.67 12.66
C VAL A 275 4.03 -3.50 11.77
N GLY A 276 2.82 -2.99 12.01
CA GLY A 276 2.24 -1.89 11.26
C GLY A 276 2.23 -2.10 9.75
N ARG A 277 2.70 -1.10 9.01
CA ARG A 277 2.84 -1.14 7.54
C ARG A 277 4.27 -0.85 7.12
N SER A 278 5.23 -1.42 7.83
CA SER A 278 6.65 -1.36 7.53
C SER A 278 7.14 -2.69 6.91
N TYR A 279 8.43 -2.73 6.60
CA TYR A 279 9.09 -3.95 6.17
C TYR A 279 9.07 -5.02 7.29
N PRO A 280 9.09 -6.32 6.94
CA PRO A 280 9.17 -7.39 7.94
C PRO A 280 10.42 -7.27 8.81
N GLU A 281 10.26 -7.39 10.13
CA GLU A 281 11.37 -7.38 11.08
C GLU A 281 11.95 -8.80 11.20
N PHE A 282 13.08 -9.06 10.54
CA PHE A 282 13.67 -10.40 10.50
C PHE A 282 14.37 -10.79 11.80
N ASP A 283 14.28 -12.07 12.15
CA ASP A 283 15.07 -12.64 13.24
C ASP A 283 16.57 -12.67 12.91
N SER A 284 17.39 -12.47 13.94
CA SER A 284 18.85 -12.62 13.86
C SER A 284 19.28 -14.09 13.71
N LYS A 285 18.50 -15.05 14.23
CA LYS A 285 18.68 -16.49 14.07
C LYS A 285 17.32 -17.17 13.89
N SER A 286 17.18 -17.99 12.86
CA SER A 286 15.97 -18.80 12.66
C SER A 286 16.04 -20.08 13.51
N ALA A 287 14.97 -20.37 14.26
CA ALA A 287 14.81 -21.63 15.01
C ALA A 287 14.26 -22.77 14.12
N LEU A 288 14.53 -22.72 12.82
CA LEU A 288 14.01 -23.66 11.83
C LEU A 288 15.02 -24.79 11.60
N GLU A 289 14.51 -26.01 11.50
CA GLU A 289 15.29 -27.23 11.25
C GLU A 289 14.95 -27.79 9.85
N ASN A 290 15.83 -28.62 9.29
CA ASN A 290 15.60 -29.36 8.03
C ASN A 290 15.07 -28.50 6.87
N ILE A 291 15.71 -27.36 6.62
CA ILE A 291 15.35 -26.43 5.56
C ILE A 291 15.69 -27.03 4.19
N SER A 292 14.71 -27.00 3.29
CA SER A 292 14.85 -27.43 1.90
C SER A 292 14.05 -26.52 0.97
N TRP A 293 14.48 -26.43 -0.29
CA TRP A 293 13.83 -25.59 -1.30
C TRP A 293 13.93 -26.17 -2.70
N ARG A 294 13.10 -25.66 -3.60
CA ARG A 294 13.14 -25.87 -5.05
C ARG A 294 12.64 -24.63 -5.77
N LEU A 295 13.37 -24.23 -6.81
CA LEU A 295 12.99 -23.18 -7.76
C LEU A 295 12.87 -23.85 -9.13
N ALA A 296 11.66 -23.94 -9.66
CA ALA A 296 11.40 -24.54 -10.97
C ALA A 296 10.11 -23.95 -11.55
N ASP A 297 10.05 -23.73 -12.86
CA ASP A 297 8.81 -23.39 -13.59
C ASP A 297 8.06 -22.16 -13.00
N ASP A 298 8.79 -21.10 -12.65
CA ASP A 298 8.29 -19.87 -11.98
C ASP A 298 7.58 -20.12 -10.62
N LEU A 299 7.84 -21.29 -10.04
CA LEU A 299 7.31 -21.74 -8.76
C LEU A 299 8.40 -21.76 -7.70
N ILE A 300 8.13 -21.11 -6.57
CA ILE A 300 8.95 -21.21 -5.37
C ILE A 300 8.37 -22.30 -4.49
N GLN A 301 9.19 -23.28 -4.09
CA GLN A 301 8.83 -24.32 -3.14
C GLN A 301 9.82 -24.32 -1.98
N CYS A 302 9.29 -24.26 -0.75
CA CYS A 302 10.09 -24.26 0.47
C CYS A 302 9.48 -25.22 1.49
N SER A 303 10.35 -25.94 2.20
CA SER A 303 9.94 -26.78 3.32
C SER A 303 10.93 -26.69 4.47
N PHE A 304 10.41 -26.75 5.68
CA PHE A 304 11.19 -26.71 6.91
C PHE A 304 10.41 -27.34 8.06
N ARG A 305 11.14 -27.70 9.12
CA ARG A 305 10.60 -28.18 10.38
C ARG A 305 10.67 -27.10 11.45
N ARG A 306 9.59 -26.96 12.22
CA ARG A 306 9.51 -26.03 13.35
C ARG A 306 8.91 -26.74 14.56
N ARG A 307 9.48 -26.54 15.75
CA ARG A 307 8.87 -27.03 17.00
C ARG A 307 7.54 -26.35 17.28
N ILE A 308 6.61 -27.07 17.91
CA ILE A 308 5.28 -26.54 18.27
C ILE A 308 5.44 -25.38 19.26
N HIS A 309 6.27 -25.60 20.29
CA HIS A 309 6.64 -24.62 21.30
C HIS A 309 8.07 -24.14 21.07
N LEU A 310 8.25 -22.83 21.06
CA LEU A 310 9.57 -22.19 21.06
C LEU A 310 9.77 -21.46 22.40
N PRO A 311 11.03 -21.26 22.86
CA PRO A 311 11.29 -20.52 24.09
C PRO A 311 10.69 -19.11 24.01
N ALA A 312 10.09 -18.63 25.11
CA ALA A 312 9.43 -17.33 25.18
C ALA A 312 10.32 -16.15 24.75
N SER A 313 11.64 -16.30 24.89
CA SER A 313 12.65 -15.32 24.46
C SER A 313 12.69 -15.09 22.94
N THR A 314 12.06 -15.95 22.14
CA THR A 314 11.98 -15.81 20.68
C THR A 314 10.78 -14.97 20.22
N GLY A 315 9.81 -14.70 21.09
CA GLY A 315 8.60 -13.92 20.76
C GLY A 315 7.66 -14.56 19.71
N ARG A 316 7.94 -15.78 19.26
CA ARG A 316 7.19 -16.49 18.21
C ARG A 316 5.90 -17.13 18.74
N TYR A 317 4.94 -17.39 17.86
CA TYR A 317 3.63 -17.93 18.25
C TYR A 317 3.70 -19.44 18.46
N ASN A 318 3.01 -19.97 19.48
CA ASN A 318 2.92 -21.43 19.63
C ASN A 318 1.95 -22.01 18.60
N LEU A 319 2.30 -23.15 17.98
CA LEU A 319 1.50 -23.75 16.91
C LEU A 319 0.27 -24.54 17.40
N ASP A 320 0.12 -24.72 18.71
CA ASP A 320 -1.00 -25.42 19.35
C ASP A 320 -2.24 -24.53 19.59
N ALA A 321 -2.15 -23.24 19.25
CA ALA A 321 -3.26 -22.30 19.33
C ALA A 321 -3.90 -22.04 17.95
N SER A 322 -5.02 -21.31 17.97
CA SER A 322 -5.79 -20.98 16.75
C SER A 322 -5.47 -19.58 16.23
N TYR A 323 -5.13 -19.47 14.94
CA TYR A 323 -4.77 -18.20 14.30
C TYR A 323 -5.47 -18.02 12.95
N TYR A 324 -5.58 -16.77 12.52
CA TYR A 324 -5.79 -16.47 11.12
C TYR A 324 -4.51 -16.77 10.36
N ILE A 325 -4.64 -17.36 9.17
CA ILE A 325 -3.50 -17.72 8.33
C ILE A 325 -3.53 -16.80 7.11
N PHE A 326 -2.42 -16.12 6.90
CA PHE A 326 -2.20 -15.19 5.79
C PHE A 326 -1.25 -15.85 4.80
N LEU A 327 -1.50 -15.69 3.50
CA LEU A 327 -0.57 -16.09 2.45
C LEU A 327 -0.38 -14.92 1.48
N ALA A 328 0.86 -14.67 1.09
CA ALA A 328 1.20 -13.58 0.17
C ALA A 328 2.38 -13.96 -0.74
N ASP A 329 2.31 -13.52 -1.98
CA ASP A 329 3.40 -13.40 -2.94
C ASP A 329 3.80 -11.93 -3.12
N GLY A 330 5.04 -11.71 -3.52
CA GLY A 330 5.45 -10.40 -4.02
C GLY A 330 6.82 -10.43 -4.67
N GLU A 331 7.21 -9.27 -5.19
CA GLU A 331 8.46 -9.10 -5.91
C GLU A 331 9.62 -8.76 -4.99
N ILE A 332 10.82 -9.08 -5.45
CA ILE A 332 12.07 -8.61 -4.84
C ILE A 332 12.78 -7.78 -5.90
N SER A 333 13.10 -6.53 -5.56
CA SER A 333 13.93 -5.70 -6.42
C SER A 333 15.04 -5.05 -5.59
N THR A 334 16.25 -5.04 -6.13
CA THR A 334 17.45 -4.49 -5.45
C THR A 334 17.71 -5.05 -4.05
N GLY A 335 17.31 -6.30 -3.78
CA GLY A 335 17.53 -7.00 -2.52
C GLY A 335 16.44 -6.79 -1.45
N ALA A 336 15.51 -5.86 -1.67
CA ALA A 336 14.41 -5.56 -0.74
C ALA A 336 13.11 -6.26 -1.15
N ILE A 337 12.33 -6.67 -0.15
CA ILE A 337 11.00 -7.28 -0.32
C ILE A 337 9.99 -6.17 -0.62
N TYR A 338 9.38 -6.16 -1.80
CA TYR A 338 8.34 -5.20 -2.11
C TYR A 338 7.01 -5.64 -1.55
N LYS A 339 6.13 -4.67 -1.32
CA LYS A 339 4.75 -4.94 -0.93
C LYS A 339 4.07 -5.78 -2.02
N HIS A 340 3.44 -6.87 -1.60
CA HIS A 340 2.54 -7.67 -2.42
C HIS A 340 1.55 -6.80 -3.25
N HIS A 341 1.40 -7.12 -4.53
CA HIS A 341 0.49 -6.39 -5.44
C HIS A 341 -0.98 -6.72 -5.18
N GLN A 342 -1.26 -8.00 -4.97
CA GLN A 342 -2.59 -8.50 -4.60
C GLN A 342 -2.79 -8.42 -3.09
N GLN A 343 -4.03 -8.29 -2.62
CA GLN A 343 -4.31 -8.41 -1.19
C GLN A 343 -3.96 -9.85 -0.73
N PRO A 344 -3.37 -10.05 0.46
CA PRO A 344 -3.01 -11.39 0.94
C PRO A 344 -4.25 -12.27 1.02
N LEU A 345 -4.07 -13.57 0.80
CA LEU A 345 -5.11 -14.55 1.03
C LEU A 345 -5.25 -14.78 2.54
N ILE A 346 -6.42 -14.52 3.10
CA ILE A 346 -6.66 -14.61 4.54
C ILE A 346 -7.78 -15.63 4.81
N THR A 347 -7.60 -16.47 5.83
CA THR A 347 -8.66 -17.38 6.28
C THR A 347 -9.85 -16.61 6.87
N ASN A 348 -11.06 -17.16 6.71
CA ASN A 348 -12.29 -16.50 7.20
C ASN A 348 -12.45 -16.54 8.73
N ARG A 349 -11.76 -17.45 9.41
CA ARG A 349 -11.75 -17.63 10.87
C ARG A 349 -10.38 -18.14 11.31
N LYS A 350 -10.18 -18.19 12.62
CA LYS A 350 -9.01 -18.82 13.23
C LYS A 350 -9.07 -20.34 13.08
N TYR A 351 -7.92 -20.97 12.83
CA TYR A 351 -7.78 -22.42 12.76
C TYR A 351 -6.62 -22.87 13.64
N ASN A 352 -6.82 -24.00 14.32
CA ASN A 352 -5.74 -24.78 14.90
C ASN A 352 -5.21 -25.72 13.81
N ILE A 353 -3.92 -25.61 13.48
CA ILE A 353 -3.30 -26.39 12.40
C ILE A 353 -3.00 -27.84 12.79
N LEU A 354 -3.09 -28.19 14.09
CA LEU A 354 -2.84 -29.54 14.60
C LEU A 354 -4.09 -30.41 14.61
N SER A 355 -5.27 -29.83 14.94
CA SER A 355 -6.51 -30.60 15.00
C SER A 355 -7.79 -29.73 14.99
N PRO A 356 -8.87 -30.16 14.31
CA PRO A 356 -8.91 -31.26 13.34
C PRO A 356 -8.22 -30.85 12.03
N LEU A 357 -7.62 -31.81 11.33
CA LEU A 357 -6.99 -31.58 10.04
C LEU A 357 -8.05 -31.22 8.99
N LYS A 358 -7.78 -30.18 8.21
CA LYS A 358 -8.72 -29.66 7.21
C LYS A 358 -7.98 -29.23 5.97
N ASP A 359 -8.74 -29.18 4.89
CA ASP A 359 -8.34 -28.63 3.62
C ASP A 359 -9.21 -27.40 3.34
N ILE A 360 -8.61 -26.21 3.46
CA ILE A 360 -9.33 -24.95 3.44
C ILE A 360 -8.78 -23.99 2.38
N GLY A 361 -9.60 -23.02 2.00
CA GLY A 361 -9.16 -21.86 1.23
C GLY A 361 -9.12 -20.58 2.07
N GLY A 362 -8.92 -19.46 1.39
CA GLY A 362 -9.07 -18.12 1.97
C GLY A 362 -9.74 -17.16 1.00
N SER A 363 -9.80 -15.89 1.36
CA SER A 363 -10.24 -14.84 0.46
C SER A 363 -9.23 -13.70 0.45
N ARG A 364 -8.93 -13.17 -0.74
CA ARG A 364 -8.13 -11.95 -0.90
C ARG A 364 -9.00 -10.69 -0.71
N SER A 365 -10.32 -10.82 -0.70
CA SER A 365 -11.23 -9.68 -0.63
C SER A 365 -11.93 -9.60 0.74
N PRO A 366 -11.64 -8.56 1.55
CA PRO A 366 -12.21 -8.39 2.88
C PRO A 366 -13.73 -8.22 2.84
N PHE A 367 -14.44 -8.84 3.77
CA PHE A 367 -15.91 -8.83 3.80
C PHE A 367 -16.52 -7.42 3.82
N LEU A 368 -15.97 -6.51 4.63
CA LEU A 368 -16.46 -5.12 4.71
C LEU A 368 -16.33 -4.37 3.38
N ILE A 369 -15.28 -4.66 2.60
CA ILE A 369 -15.06 -4.02 1.29
C ILE A 369 -16.02 -4.60 0.24
N LYS A 370 -16.36 -5.89 0.31
CA LYS A 370 -17.42 -6.48 -0.52
C LYS A 370 -18.78 -5.83 -0.25
N ILE A 371 -19.13 -5.64 1.02
CA ILE A 371 -20.38 -4.96 1.39
C ILE A 371 -20.38 -3.50 0.94
N HIS A 372 -19.25 -2.78 1.10
CA HIS A 372 -19.10 -1.43 0.57
C HIS A 372 -19.42 -1.36 -0.93
N GLY A 373 -18.76 -2.21 -1.73
CA GLY A 373 -18.98 -2.30 -3.17
C GLY A 373 -20.44 -2.61 -3.49
N ALA A 374 -21.02 -3.65 -2.89
CA ALA A 374 -22.39 -4.07 -3.12
C ALA A 374 -23.42 -2.96 -2.83
N LEU A 375 -23.28 -2.26 -1.69
CA LEU A 375 -24.15 -1.15 -1.32
C LEU A 375 -24.00 0.04 -2.29
N MET A 376 -22.78 0.35 -2.75
CA MET A 376 -22.57 1.40 -3.75
C MET A 376 -23.17 1.05 -5.11
N PHE A 377 -23.11 -0.22 -5.52
CA PHE A 377 -23.78 -0.70 -6.72
C PHE A 377 -25.30 -0.60 -6.59
N ILE A 378 -25.89 -1.13 -5.52
CA ILE A 378 -27.34 -1.06 -5.29
C ILE A 378 -27.81 0.41 -5.26
N GLY A 379 -27.07 1.29 -4.58
CA GLY A 379 -27.37 2.71 -4.51
C GLY A 379 -27.28 3.42 -5.87
N TRP A 380 -26.11 3.41 -6.49
CA TRP A 380 -25.84 4.29 -7.63
C TRP A 380 -26.19 3.68 -8.99
N ILE A 381 -26.04 2.36 -9.14
CA ILE A 381 -26.34 1.67 -10.39
C ILE A 381 -27.83 1.36 -10.49
N THR A 382 -28.46 0.94 -9.38
CA THR A 382 -29.89 0.57 -9.37
C THR A 382 -30.79 1.72 -8.91
N THR A 383 -30.75 2.13 -7.64
CA THR A 383 -31.79 3.03 -7.09
C THR A 383 -31.74 4.43 -7.70
N VAL A 384 -30.56 5.01 -7.92
CA VAL A 384 -30.41 6.30 -8.60
C VAL A 384 -30.89 6.23 -10.05
N SER A 385 -30.49 5.21 -10.79
CA SER A 385 -30.89 5.04 -12.19
C SER A 385 -32.41 4.95 -12.34
N ILE A 386 -33.07 4.13 -11.51
CA ILE A 386 -34.53 4.01 -11.52
C ILE A 386 -35.19 5.33 -11.10
N GLY A 387 -34.69 5.97 -10.04
CA GLY A 387 -35.26 7.23 -9.56
C GLY A 387 -35.18 8.37 -10.59
N VAL A 388 -34.09 8.46 -11.35
CA VAL A 388 -33.95 9.44 -12.45
C VAL A 388 -34.86 9.11 -13.62
N ILE A 389 -34.99 7.83 -14.00
CA ILE A 389 -35.93 7.37 -15.04
C ILE A 389 -37.36 7.78 -14.69
N VAL A 390 -37.80 7.48 -13.45
CA VAL A 390 -39.14 7.80 -12.97
C VAL A 390 -39.39 9.30 -13.00
N ALA A 391 -38.48 10.11 -12.47
CA ALA A 391 -38.64 11.57 -12.44
C ALA A 391 -38.63 12.22 -13.82
N ARG A 392 -37.92 11.64 -14.80
CA ARG A 392 -37.83 12.19 -16.15
C ARG A 392 -39.02 11.80 -17.03
N PHE A 393 -39.46 10.55 -16.99
CA PHE A 393 -40.41 10.01 -17.97
C PHE A 393 -41.80 9.72 -17.44
N PHE A 394 -41.93 9.42 -16.15
CA PHE A 394 -43.22 9.10 -15.57
C PHE A 394 -43.89 10.33 -14.94
N LYS A 395 -43.13 11.43 -14.80
CA LYS A 395 -43.68 12.73 -14.39
C LYS A 395 -44.85 13.22 -15.27
N PRO A 396 -44.81 13.14 -16.62
CA PRO A 396 -45.95 13.54 -17.45
C PRO A 396 -47.08 12.50 -17.51
N VAL A 397 -46.81 11.25 -17.12
CA VAL A 397 -47.74 10.11 -17.27
C VAL A 397 -48.60 9.91 -16.00
N TRP A 398 -48.02 10.14 -14.83
CA TRP A 398 -48.66 9.94 -13.53
C TRP A 398 -48.95 11.26 -12.81
N THR A 399 -49.60 12.19 -13.50
CA THR A 399 -49.97 13.51 -12.97
C THR A 399 -51.23 13.48 -12.10
N ASN A 400 -52.13 12.52 -12.33
CA ASN A 400 -53.44 12.45 -11.66
C ASN A 400 -53.54 11.33 -10.62
N THR A 401 -52.47 10.56 -10.42
CA THR A 401 -52.43 9.46 -9.45
C THR A 401 -51.59 9.88 -8.25
N LEU A 402 -52.24 9.95 -7.09
CA LEU A 402 -51.64 10.38 -5.84
C LEU A 402 -51.32 9.18 -4.95
N LEU A 403 -50.19 9.26 -4.26
CA LEU A 403 -49.79 8.35 -3.19
C LEU A 403 -49.35 9.19 -2.00
N PHE A 404 -50.01 8.99 -0.84
CA PHE A 404 -49.81 9.81 0.37
C PHE A 404 -49.88 11.33 0.10
N GLY A 405 -50.83 11.76 -0.75
CA GLY A 405 -51.09 13.18 -1.01
C GLY A 405 -50.16 13.87 -2.02
N GLU A 406 -49.20 13.15 -2.62
CA GLU A 406 -48.31 13.68 -3.66
C GLU A 406 -48.33 12.77 -4.89
N GLU A 407 -47.89 13.29 -6.05
CA GLU A 407 -47.81 12.54 -7.31
C GLU A 407 -46.94 11.27 -7.15
N ILE A 408 -47.40 10.12 -7.68
CA ILE A 408 -46.72 8.82 -7.53
C ILE A 408 -45.26 8.87 -7.98
N TRP A 409 -44.97 9.49 -9.12
CA TRP A 409 -43.60 9.59 -9.63
C TRP A 409 -42.69 10.31 -8.64
N PHE A 410 -43.20 11.34 -7.95
CA PHE A 410 -42.45 12.14 -7.00
C PHE A 410 -42.16 11.33 -5.74
N GLN A 411 -43.16 10.57 -5.26
CA GLN A 411 -42.98 9.67 -4.13
C GLN A 411 -41.96 8.58 -4.40
N ILE A 412 -42.04 7.90 -5.55
CA ILE A 412 -41.09 6.86 -5.93
C ILE A 412 -39.68 7.45 -6.04
N HIS A 413 -39.52 8.56 -6.75
CA HIS A 413 -38.24 9.25 -6.86
C HIS A 413 -37.67 9.60 -5.48
N ARG A 414 -38.48 10.25 -4.62
CA ARG A 414 -38.08 10.67 -3.28
C ARG A 414 -37.64 9.48 -2.42
N SER A 415 -38.42 8.40 -2.39
CA SER A 415 -38.10 7.21 -1.62
C SER A 415 -36.80 6.56 -2.09
N LEU A 416 -36.60 6.41 -3.41
CA LEU A 416 -35.38 5.87 -3.97
C LEU A 416 -34.14 6.75 -3.69
N MET A 417 -34.29 8.08 -3.71
CA MET A 417 -33.19 8.99 -3.36
C MET A 417 -32.85 8.87 -1.86
N ILE A 418 -33.84 8.81 -0.97
CA ILE A 418 -33.63 8.61 0.48
C ILE A 418 -32.89 7.29 0.74
N ILE A 419 -33.34 6.19 0.12
CA ILE A 419 -32.66 4.89 0.23
C ILE A 419 -31.21 5.02 -0.27
N THR A 420 -30.97 5.69 -1.39
CA THR A 420 -29.62 5.91 -1.93
C THR A 420 -28.72 6.62 -0.92
N ILE A 421 -29.21 7.68 -0.28
CA ILE A 421 -28.42 8.46 0.70
C ILE A 421 -28.08 7.59 1.90
N LEU A 422 -29.03 6.79 2.40
CA LEU A 422 -28.79 5.87 3.53
C LEU A 422 -27.75 4.81 3.17
N LEU A 423 -27.91 4.14 2.03
CA LEU A 423 -26.96 3.13 1.54
C LEU A 423 -25.57 3.74 1.33
N THR A 424 -25.49 4.92 0.72
CA THR A 424 -24.23 5.62 0.48
C THR A 424 -23.58 6.02 1.80
N SER A 425 -24.35 6.49 2.79
CA SER A 425 -23.83 6.89 4.11
C SER A 425 -23.26 5.72 4.89
N ILE A 426 -24.00 4.61 4.96
CA ILE A 426 -23.52 3.37 5.59
C ILE A 426 -22.26 2.88 4.86
N SER A 427 -22.34 2.78 3.54
CA SER A 427 -21.25 2.25 2.73
C SER A 427 -19.99 3.12 2.78
N PHE A 428 -20.12 4.44 2.84
CA PHE A 428 -18.99 5.37 2.93
C PHE A 428 -18.13 5.15 4.17
N VAL A 429 -18.74 4.74 5.28
CA VAL A 429 -18.04 4.52 6.56
C VAL A 429 -17.27 3.19 6.59
N LEU A 430 -17.72 2.16 5.85
CA LEU A 430 -17.15 0.80 5.93
C LEU A 430 -15.64 0.74 5.62
N PRO A 431 -15.11 1.39 4.55
CA PRO A 431 -13.67 1.36 4.28
C PRO A 431 -12.84 2.05 5.38
N PHE A 432 -13.38 3.05 6.07
CA PHE A 432 -12.70 3.73 7.17
C PHE A 432 -12.66 2.86 8.43
N ILE A 433 -13.76 2.14 8.72
CA ILE A 433 -13.78 1.12 9.80
C ILE A 433 -12.75 0.04 9.49
N TYR A 434 -12.74 -0.48 8.26
CA TYR A 434 -11.79 -1.51 7.87
C TYR A 434 -10.34 -1.02 7.95
N ARG A 435 -10.03 0.19 7.45
CA ARG A 435 -8.64 0.66 7.35
C ARG A 435 -8.11 1.37 8.59
N GLY A 436 -8.98 1.78 9.52
CA GLY A 436 -8.64 2.64 10.65
C GLY A 436 -8.20 4.07 10.25
N GLY A 437 -8.41 4.47 8.99
CA GLY A 437 -7.95 5.78 8.49
C GLY A 437 -7.95 5.90 6.96
N TRP A 438 -7.38 7.00 6.46
CA TRP A 438 -7.31 7.31 5.03
C TRP A 438 -6.30 6.44 4.28
N ASN A 439 -6.69 5.94 3.11
CA ASN A 439 -5.82 5.10 2.27
C ASN A 439 -5.31 5.88 1.04
N LYS A 440 -4.10 6.46 1.13
CA LYS A 440 -3.48 7.18 -0.01
C LYS A 440 -3.22 6.28 -1.22
N GLN A 441 -3.03 4.98 -0.99
CA GLN A 441 -2.79 3.99 -2.04
C GLN A 441 -4.06 3.58 -2.80
N ALA A 442 -5.25 4.01 -2.38
CA ALA A 442 -6.49 3.80 -3.14
C ALA A 442 -6.65 4.79 -4.32
N GLY A 443 -5.61 5.54 -4.67
CA GLY A 443 -5.60 6.46 -5.80
C GLY A 443 -6.67 7.56 -5.65
N PHE A 444 -7.36 7.85 -6.76
CA PHE A 444 -8.39 8.89 -6.82
C PHE A 444 -9.77 8.46 -6.30
N HIS A 445 -10.01 7.14 -6.13
CA HIS A 445 -11.29 6.59 -5.70
C HIS A 445 -11.86 7.26 -4.43
N PRO A 446 -11.13 7.37 -3.29
CA PRO A 446 -11.70 7.94 -2.07
C PRO A 446 -11.96 9.45 -2.17
N TYR A 447 -11.24 10.18 -3.04
CA TYR A 447 -11.47 11.61 -3.27
C TYR A 447 -12.75 11.85 -4.07
N PHE A 448 -12.95 11.11 -5.16
CA PHE A 448 -14.20 11.17 -5.91
C PHE A 448 -15.38 10.65 -5.08
N GLY A 449 -15.20 9.56 -4.33
CA GLY A 449 -16.23 9.05 -3.42
C GLY A 449 -16.64 10.06 -2.34
N SER A 450 -15.69 10.79 -1.76
CA SER A 450 -15.98 11.87 -0.80
C SER A 450 -16.73 13.03 -1.45
N THR A 451 -16.40 13.36 -2.69
CA THR A 451 -17.10 14.39 -3.47
C THR A 451 -18.54 13.96 -3.77
N VAL A 452 -18.74 12.71 -4.19
CA VAL A 452 -20.06 12.11 -4.44
C VAL A 452 -20.91 12.11 -3.17
N MET A 453 -20.34 11.73 -2.03
CA MET A 453 -21.01 11.80 -0.72
C MET A 453 -21.47 13.23 -0.40
N ALA A 454 -20.55 14.20 -0.51
CA ALA A 454 -20.88 15.61 -0.24
C ALA A 454 -21.99 16.13 -1.17
N LEU A 455 -21.92 15.81 -2.47
CA LEU A 455 -22.95 16.18 -3.44
C LEU A 455 -24.30 15.51 -3.14
N ALA A 456 -24.32 14.24 -2.71
CA ALA A 456 -25.55 13.54 -2.35
C ALA A 456 -26.25 14.19 -1.13
N LEU A 457 -25.49 14.52 -0.09
CA LEU A 457 -26.02 15.25 1.08
C LEU A 457 -26.49 16.65 0.68
N PHE A 458 -25.72 17.36 -0.13
CA PHE A 458 -26.09 18.68 -0.63
C PHE A 458 -27.36 18.66 -1.48
N GLN A 459 -27.52 17.66 -2.36
CA GLN A 459 -28.74 17.45 -3.15
C GLN A 459 -29.97 17.23 -2.26
N SER A 460 -29.81 16.50 -1.16
CA SER A 460 -30.86 16.25 -0.17
C SER A 460 -31.28 17.54 0.53
N LEU A 461 -30.31 18.37 0.92
CA LEU A 461 -30.56 19.67 1.51
C LEU A 461 -31.28 20.60 0.54
N ILE A 462 -30.84 20.68 -0.72
CA ILE A 462 -31.52 21.46 -1.75
C ILE A 462 -32.98 20.99 -1.89
N ALA A 463 -33.20 19.67 -1.99
CA ALA A 463 -34.53 19.09 -2.13
C ALA A 463 -35.45 19.39 -0.94
N ALA A 464 -34.92 19.48 0.29
CA ALA A 464 -35.69 19.86 1.47
C ALA A 464 -36.20 21.31 1.40
N PHE A 465 -35.44 22.21 0.74
CA PHE A 465 -35.83 23.61 0.52
C PHE A 465 -36.56 23.82 -0.83
N ARG A 466 -37.19 22.78 -1.39
CA ARG A 466 -37.94 22.84 -2.66
C ARG A 466 -39.02 23.94 -2.59
N PRO A 467 -38.94 25.01 -3.39
CA PRO A 467 -39.95 26.09 -3.39
C PRO A 467 -41.30 25.60 -3.95
N PRO A 468 -42.42 26.27 -3.63
CA PRO A 468 -43.71 26.02 -4.29
C PRO A 468 -43.66 26.17 -5.82
N LEU A 469 -44.60 25.55 -6.54
CA LEU A 469 -44.61 25.53 -8.02
C LEU A 469 -44.63 26.93 -8.66
N GLN A 470 -45.31 27.89 -8.03
CA GLN A 470 -45.51 29.25 -8.55
C GLN A 470 -44.43 30.24 -8.10
N ALA A 471 -43.44 29.81 -7.32
CA ALA A 471 -42.42 30.71 -6.77
C ALA A 471 -41.35 31.08 -7.82
N PRO A 472 -40.87 32.35 -7.88
CA PRO A 472 -39.90 32.79 -8.89
C PRO A 472 -38.56 32.07 -8.78
N ARG A 473 -38.18 31.62 -7.58
CA ARG A 473 -36.94 30.87 -7.34
C ARG A 473 -37.02 29.39 -7.76
N ARG A 474 -38.18 28.90 -8.20
CA ARG A 474 -38.36 27.49 -8.59
C ARG A 474 -37.50 27.09 -9.80
N GLN A 475 -37.28 28.00 -10.74
CA GLN A 475 -36.43 27.76 -11.91
C GLN A 475 -34.96 27.56 -11.52
N ILE A 476 -34.45 28.38 -10.58
CA ILE A 476 -33.09 28.25 -10.04
C ILE A 476 -32.94 26.91 -9.31
N PHE A 477 -33.92 26.56 -8.46
CA PHE A 477 -33.97 25.26 -7.80
C PHE A 477 -33.93 24.10 -8.80
N ASN A 478 -34.75 24.13 -9.85
CA ASN A 478 -34.82 23.05 -10.83
C ASN A 478 -33.46 22.85 -11.53
N TRP A 479 -32.80 23.95 -11.94
CA TRP A 479 -31.49 23.87 -12.58
C TRP A 479 -30.40 23.37 -11.64
N LEU A 480 -30.33 23.89 -10.42
CA LEU A 480 -29.35 23.47 -9.42
C LEU A 480 -29.54 22.00 -8.98
N HIS A 481 -30.79 21.59 -8.75
CA HIS A 481 -31.12 20.22 -8.38
C HIS A 481 -30.76 19.25 -9.52
N TRP A 482 -31.18 19.58 -10.75
CA TRP A 482 -30.87 18.76 -11.93
C TRP A 482 -29.37 18.69 -12.22
N SER A 483 -28.65 19.80 -12.20
CA SER A 483 -27.24 19.85 -12.56
C SER A 483 -26.39 19.09 -11.55
N ALA A 484 -26.49 19.41 -10.26
CA ALA A 484 -25.66 18.76 -9.26
C ALA A 484 -26.08 17.29 -9.02
N GLY A 485 -27.34 16.90 -9.24
CA GLY A 485 -27.75 15.49 -9.26
C GLY A 485 -27.13 14.72 -10.43
N THR A 486 -27.09 15.32 -11.62
CA THR A 486 -26.44 14.72 -12.80
C THR A 486 -24.93 14.62 -12.61
N THR A 487 -24.29 15.66 -12.08
CA THR A 487 -22.85 15.64 -11.76
C THR A 487 -22.51 14.56 -10.75
N ALA A 488 -23.28 14.45 -9.65
CA ALA A 488 -23.08 13.40 -8.64
C ALA A 488 -23.16 12.01 -9.26
N ARG A 489 -24.14 11.77 -10.14
CA ARG A 489 -24.30 10.50 -10.84
C ARG A 489 -23.12 10.16 -11.75
N ILE A 490 -22.64 11.11 -12.54
CA ILE A 490 -21.49 10.90 -13.43
C ILE A 490 -20.24 10.56 -12.60
N LEU A 491 -19.98 11.35 -11.55
CA LEU A 491 -18.85 11.11 -10.65
C LEU A 491 -18.98 9.77 -9.92
N ALA A 492 -20.19 9.34 -9.53
CA ALA A 492 -20.41 8.05 -8.89
C ALA A 492 -20.04 6.88 -9.82
N VAL A 493 -20.42 6.94 -11.10
CA VAL A 493 -20.02 5.91 -12.08
C VAL A 493 -18.51 5.85 -12.23
N VAL A 494 -17.84 7.00 -12.38
CA VAL A 494 -16.37 7.08 -12.42
C VAL A 494 -15.75 6.49 -11.15
N THR A 495 -16.32 6.82 -9.98
CA THR A 495 -15.85 6.31 -8.68
C THR A 495 -15.98 4.79 -8.59
N ILE A 496 -17.05 4.21 -9.13
CA ILE A 496 -17.27 2.76 -9.15
C ILE A 496 -16.22 2.06 -10.02
N PHE A 497 -15.93 2.55 -11.23
CA PHE A 497 -14.85 2.00 -12.06
C PHE A 497 -13.51 2.02 -11.31
N LEU A 498 -13.15 3.17 -10.73
CA LEU A 498 -11.91 3.29 -9.94
C LEU A 498 -11.90 2.36 -8.72
N GLY A 499 -13.06 2.00 -8.17
CA GLY A 499 -13.19 1.09 -7.03
C GLY A 499 -13.10 -0.39 -7.44
N MET A 500 -13.61 -0.74 -8.61
CA MET A 500 -13.51 -2.10 -9.18
C MET A 500 -12.07 -2.49 -9.49
N ASP A 501 -11.26 -1.53 -9.96
CA ASP A 501 -9.84 -1.72 -10.26
C ASP A 501 -8.96 -1.88 -8.99
N LEU A 502 -9.51 -1.68 -7.79
CA LEU A 502 -8.75 -1.87 -6.55
C LEU A 502 -8.62 -3.37 -6.23
N ALA A 503 -7.37 -3.80 -6.01
CA ALA A 503 -7.01 -5.18 -5.64
C ALA A 503 -7.74 -5.74 -4.40
N ALA A 504 -8.35 -4.87 -3.57
CA ALA A 504 -9.10 -5.28 -2.39
C ALA A 504 -10.46 -5.91 -2.71
N LEU A 505 -11.05 -5.67 -3.90
CA LEU A 505 -12.35 -6.24 -4.26
C LEU A 505 -12.22 -7.63 -4.89
N ASP A 506 -11.09 -7.93 -5.54
CA ASP A 506 -10.75 -9.23 -6.14
C ASP A 506 -11.80 -9.69 -7.16
N LEU A 507 -12.17 -8.80 -8.08
CA LEU A 507 -13.15 -9.08 -9.14
C LEU A 507 -12.52 -9.85 -10.31
N PRO A 508 -13.31 -10.68 -11.01
CA PRO A 508 -12.82 -11.40 -12.19
C PRO A 508 -12.59 -10.43 -13.37
N PRO A 509 -11.72 -10.76 -14.33
CA PRO A 509 -11.32 -9.85 -15.42
C PRO A 509 -12.45 -9.34 -16.33
N TRP A 510 -13.61 -9.99 -16.31
CA TRP A 510 -14.75 -9.64 -17.16
C TRP A 510 -15.69 -8.59 -16.53
N ASP A 511 -15.47 -8.23 -15.27
CA ASP A 511 -16.28 -7.29 -14.50
C ASP A 511 -16.41 -5.91 -15.19
N THR A 512 -15.30 -5.40 -15.72
CA THR A 512 -15.22 -4.11 -16.41
C THR A 512 -16.07 -4.12 -17.67
N TYR A 513 -16.04 -5.20 -18.46
CA TYR A 513 -16.88 -5.33 -19.65
C TYR A 513 -18.37 -5.37 -19.31
N VAL A 514 -18.74 -6.02 -18.20
CA VAL A 514 -20.14 -6.01 -17.72
C VAL A 514 -20.57 -4.61 -17.32
N MET A 515 -19.72 -3.85 -16.62
CA MET A 515 -20.03 -2.46 -16.27
C MET A 515 -20.12 -1.56 -17.51
N ILE A 516 -19.19 -1.68 -18.46
CA ILE A 516 -19.24 -0.95 -19.74
C ILE A 516 -20.53 -1.29 -20.48
N GLY A 517 -20.88 -2.58 -20.56
CA GLY A 517 -22.12 -3.07 -21.15
C GLY A 517 -23.35 -2.46 -20.49
N PHE A 518 -23.38 -2.38 -19.15
CA PHE A 518 -24.45 -1.72 -18.40
C PHE A 518 -24.55 -0.23 -18.72
N VAL A 519 -23.42 0.50 -18.71
CA VAL A 519 -23.39 1.95 -19.01
C VAL A 519 -23.83 2.20 -20.46
N ALA A 520 -23.36 1.39 -21.41
CA ALA A 520 -23.74 1.45 -22.81
C ALA A 520 -25.23 1.12 -23.01
N TRP A 521 -25.75 0.06 -22.37
CA TRP A 521 -27.18 -0.28 -22.34
C TRP A 521 -28.00 0.89 -21.80
N HIS A 522 -27.59 1.45 -20.67
CA HIS A 522 -28.27 2.59 -20.06
C HIS A 522 -28.22 3.85 -20.95
N GLY A 523 -27.17 4.04 -21.76
CA GLY A 523 -27.08 5.14 -22.72
C GLY A 523 -27.87 4.92 -24.01
N HIS A 524 -27.85 3.70 -24.55
CA HIS A 524 -28.35 3.36 -25.89
C HIS A 524 -29.81 2.87 -25.87
N THR A 525 -30.15 1.95 -24.97
CA THR A 525 -31.52 1.41 -24.84
C THR A 525 -32.47 2.48 -24.33
N PHE A 526 -32.00 3.39 -23.48
CA PHE A 526 -32.77 4.53 -22.99
C PHE A 526 -33.26 5.47 -24.11
N LYS A 527 -32.47 5.68 -25.17
CA LYS A 527 -32.92 6.45 -26.34
C LYS A 527 -33.91 5.65 -27.20
N LYS A 528 -33.66 4.35 -27.39
CA LYS A 528 -34.47 3.49 -28.28
C LYS A 528 -35.82 3.08 -27.69
N THR A 529 -35.91 2.77 -26.39
CA THR A 529 -37.19 2.42 -25.73
C THR A 529 -38.14 3.62 -25.66
N MET A 530 -37.61 4.83 -25.40
CA MET A 530 -38.40 6.06 -25.48
C MET A 530 -38.87 6.37 -26.91
N LEU A 531 -37.99 6.21 -27.90
CA LEU A 531 -38.36 6.35 -29.31
C LEU A 531 -39.43 5.32 -29.70
N PHE A 532 -39.32 4.08 -29.23
CA PHE A 532 -40.29 3.02 -29.50
C PHE A 532 -41.65 3.32 -28.86
N ILE A 533 -41.69 3.70 -27.58
CA ILE A 533 -42.93 4.12 -26.90
C ILE A 533 -43.56 5.33 -27.60
N TYR A 534 -42.75 6.30 -28.02
CA TYR A 534 -43.21 7.47 -28.77
C TYR A 534 -43.79 7.08 -30.14
N ILE A 535 -43.14 6.20 -30.89
CA ILE A 535 -43.63 5.72 -32.19
C ILE A 535 -44.94 4.93 -32.01
N CYS A 536 -44.99 3.97 -31.09
CA CYS A 536 -46.20 3.19 -30.82
C CYS A 536 -47.35 4.08 -30.34
N GLY A 537 -47.08 5.05 -29.47
CA GLY A 537 -48.07 6.03 -29.02
C GLY A 537 -48.62 6.91 -30.15
N ASN A 538 -47.75 7.39 -31.06
CA ASN A 538 -48.19 8.17 -32.23
C ASN A 538 -48.97 7.32 -33.23
N ILE A 539 -48.58 6.08 -33.46
CA ILE A 539 -49.32 5.15 -34.32
C ILE A 539 -50.70 4.87 -33.72
N ALA A 540 -50.78 4.58 -32.43
CA ALA A 540 -52.06 4.36 -31.76
C ALA A 540 -52.97 5.59 -31.86
N PHE A 541 -52.43 6.80 -31.59
CA PHE A 541 -53.16 8.05 -31.74
C PHE A 541 -53.65 8.27 -33.18
N LEU A 542 -52.77 8.07 -34.17
CA LEU A 542 -53.11 8.22 -35.59
C LEU A 542 -54.21 7.25 -36.02
N VAL A 543 -54.13 5.98 -35.60
CA VAL A 543 -55.16 4.98 -35.89
C VAL A 543 -56.49 5.38 -35.26
N THR A 544 -56.50 5.76 -33.98
CA THR A 544 -57.73 6.22 -33.30
C THR A 544 -58.32 7.45 -33.98
N PHE A 545 -57.48 8.42 -34.38
CA PHE A 545 -57.91 9.63 -35.06
C PHE A 545 -58.48 9.36 -36.46
N ILE A 546 -57.80 8.54 -37.28
CA ILE A 546 -58.31 8.15 -38.60
C ILE A 546 -59.63 7.38 -38.47
N THR A 547 -59.73 6.47 -37.49
CA THR A 547 -60.97 5.72 -37.24
C THR A 547 -62.12 6.65 -36.86
N ALA A 548 -61.86 7.67 -36.03
CA ALA A 548 -62.84 8.67 -35.66
C ALA A 548 -63.26 9.55 -36.85
N VAL A 549 -62.33 9.92 -37.74
CA VAL A 549 -62.62 10.70 -38.96
C VAL A 549 -63.44 9.89 -39.96
N VAL A 550 -63.21 8.58 -40.09
CA VAL A 550 -63.97 7.69 -41.00
C VAL A 550 -65.40 7.42 -40.48
N GLN A 551 -65.66 7.63 -39.19
CA GLN A 551 -66.98 7.46 -38.58
C GLN A 551 -67.88 8.71 -38.63
N VAL A 552 -67.34 9.85 -39.05
CA VAL A 552 -68.06 11.10 -39.35
C VAL A 552 -68.30 11.19 -40.85
#